data_AF-A0A9X4RDY5-F1
#
_entry.id   AF-A0A9X4RDY5-F1
#
_cell.length_a   1.000
_cell.length_b   1.000
_cell.length_c   1.000
_cell.angle_alpha   90.00
_cell.angle_beta   90.00
_cell.angle_gamma   90.00
#
_symmetry.space_group_name_H-M   'P 1'
#
loop_
_entity.id
_entity.type
_entity.pdbx_description
1 polymer ?
#
loop_
_entity_poly.entity_id
_entity_poly.type
_entity_poly.pdbx_seq_one_letter_code
_entity_poly.pdbx_strand_id
1 'polypeptide(L)'
;MRKSPKRFASARRFLVVVASAAALFGGVEAVPAWLTPAVAAASTPADRALAEQAIWDNYNGDVVGQTVAMAKLTAADPALAQRTGQVLSSVGTAVLTVPNPAPVPAGAQTAIVVLGYGLLPNGTMRPELVNRLSAGLREAQASPSSPIVVTGGNPQSGVTEGQAMKAWLTGHGISADRVHAETRANSTVQNALFSTTIIKSIGATDAVLVSSPDHIRRATGDFLVAGTPVVG
;
A
#
# COMPACT_ATOMS: atom_id res chain seq x y z
N MET A 1 18.71 24.20 18.04
CA MET A 1 17.43 24.54 17.37
C MET A 1 16.40 23.44 17.62
N ARG A 2 15.43 23.68 18.52
CA ARG A 2 14.30 22.77 18.79
C ARG A 2 13.38 22.72 17.57
N LYS A 3 13.23 21.56 16.92
CA LYS A 3 12.23 21.38 15.86
C LYS A 3 10.82 21.47 16.46
N SER A 4 9.96 22.25 15.82
CA SER A 4 8.60 22.59 16.28
C SER A 4 7.66 21.36 16.29
N PRO A 5 6.76 21.22 17.29
CA PRO A 5 5.80 20.11 17.41
C PRO A 5 4.78 20.01 16.26
N LYS A 6 4.64 21.08 15.46
CA LYS A 6 3.62 21.17 14.40
C LYS A 6 3.92 20.30 13.18
N ARG A 7 5.15 19.83 13.01
CA ARG A 7 5.53 18.94 11.89
C ARG A 7 5.10 17.48 12.07
N PHE A 8 4.83 17.04 13.31
CA PHE A 8 4.31 15.70 13.59
C PHE A 8 2.79 15.61 13.39
N ALA A 9 2.06 16.72 13.60
CA ALA A 9 0.62 16.78 13.38
C ALA A 9 0.23 16.68 11.88
N SER A 10 1.09 17.10 10.95
CA SER A 10 0.79 17.00 9.51
C SER A 10 1.04 15.62 8.91
N ALA A 11 1.87 14.78 9.53
CA ALA A 11 2.10 13.41 9.08
C ALA A 11 0.88 12.50 9.36
N ARG A 12 0.13 12.78 10.43
CA ARG A 12 -1.19 12.16 10.70
C ARG A 12 -2.29 12.62 9.73
N ARG A 13 -2.19 13.84 9.18
CA ARG A 13 -3.20 14.44 8.30
C ARG A 13 -3.31 13.82 6.90
N PHE A 14 -2.28 13.11 6.43
CA PHE A 14 -2.27 12.52 5.09
C PHE A 14 -2.46 10.99 5.08
N LEU A 15 -2.19 10.32 6.21
CA LEU A 15 -2.35 8.87 6.33
C LEU A 15 -3.82 8.42 6.49
N VAL A 16 -4.67 9.29 7.05
CA VAL A 16 -6.01 8.91 7.54
C VAL A 16 -7.14 9.23 6.55
N VAL A 17 -6.90 10.08 5.55
CA VAL A 17 -8.00 10.59 4.70
C VAL A 17 -8.20 9.80 3.39
N VAL A 18 -7.23 8.99 2.94
CA VAL A 18 -7.34 8.33 1.61
C VAL A 18 -7.44 6.79 1.68
N ALA A 19 -7.07 6.17 2.81
CA ALA A 19 -7.27 4.72 3.01
C ALA A 19 -8.72 4.34 3.37
N SER A 20 -9.57 5.31 3.67
CA SER A 20 -10.83 5.09 4.42
C SER A 20 -12.10 5.03 3.57
N ALA A 21 -12.06 5.36 2.27
CA ALA A 21 -13.25 5.27 1.41
C ALA A 21 -13.17 4.14 0.39
N ALA A 22 -12.01 3.94 -0.25
CA ALA A 22 -11.88 2.96 -1.33
C ALA A 22 -11.85 1.50 -0.83
N ALA A 23 -11.19 1.25 0.31
CA ALA A 23 -11.04 -0.08 0.87
C ALA A 23 -12.24 -0.55 1.71
N LEU A 24 -12.98 0.38 2.33
CA LEU A 24 -14.15 0.06 3.14
C LEU A 24 -15.46 0.02 2.33
N PHE A 25 -15.56 0.79 1.24
CA PHE A 25 -16.80 0.91 0.48
C PHE A 25 -16.78 0.33 -0.92
N GLY A 26 -15.71 -0.36 -1.33
CA GLY A 26 -15.63 -0.88 -2.69
C GLY A 26 -15.94 0.22 -3.71
N GLY A 27 -15.18 1.32 -3.63
CA GLY A 27 -15.33 2.45 -4.55
C GLY A 27 -15.34 1.96 -5.99
N VAL A 28 -16.50 2.14 -6.64
CA VAL A 28 -16.93 1.58 -7.93
C VAL A 28 -16.10 2.00 -9.16
N GLU A 29 -14.92 2.58 -8.98
CA GLU A 29 -14.02 2.95 -10.09
C GLU A 29 -12.64 2.26 -10.04
N ALA A 30 -12.29 1.51 -8.98
CA ALA A 30 -10.95 0.91 -8.86
C ALA A 30 -10.91 -0.61 -8.58
N VAL A 31 -12.06 -1.29 -8.47
CA VAL A 31 -12.11 -2.76 -8.37
C VAL A 31 -12.49 -3.32 -9.74
N PRO A 32 -11.62 -4.10 -10.42
CA PRO A 32 -11.96 -4.73 -11.69
C PRO A 32 -13.24 -5.58 -11.57
N ALA A 33 -14.11 -5.56 -12.59
CA ALA A 33 -15.43 -6.21 -12.60
C ALA A 33 -15.44 -7.72 -12.25
N TRP A 34 -14.29 -8.39 -12.32
CA TRP A 34 -14.12 -9.82 -11.99
C TRP A 34 -13.84 -10.09 -10.50
N LEU A 35 -13.55 -9.06 -9.71
CA LEU A 35 -13.40 -9.12 -8.23
C LEU A 35 -14.70 -8.71 -7.50
N THR A 36 -15.73 -8.31 -8.24
CA THR A 36 -16.94 -7.69 -7.74
C THR A 36 -18.00 -8.64 -7.15
N PRO A 37 -18.06 -9.97 -7.39
CA PRO A 37 -19.17 -10.76 -6.84
C PRO A 37 -19.08 -11.06 -5.33
N ALA A 38 -17.96 -10.80 -4.64
CA ALA A 38 -17.77 -11.27 -3.26
C ALA A 38 -17.90 -10.19 -2.16
N VAL A 39 -17.98 -8.90 -2.51
CA VAL A 39 -17.92 -7.80 -1.51
C VAL A 39 -19.14 -6.86 -1.56
N ALA A 40 -20.02 -7.00 -2.55
CA ALA A 40 -21.07 -6.02 -2.85
C ALA A 40 -22.49 -6.33 -2.29
N ALA A 41 -22.62 -7.15 -1.24
CA ALA A 41 -23.91 -7.37 -0.57
C ALA A 41 -23.75 -7.30 0.97
N ALA A 42 -24.35 -6.38 1.74
CA ALA A 42 -25.00 -5.10 1.46
C ALA A 42 -25.02 -4.30 2.79
N SER A 43 -23.91 -3.65 3.18
CA SER A 43 -23.93 -2.76 4.35
C SER A 43 -24.81 -1.54 4.04
N THR A 44 -25.75 -1.21 4.93
CA THR A 44 -26.66 -0.08 4.74
C THR A 44 -25.91 1.24 4.82
N PRO A 45 -26.46 2.36 4.30
CA PRO A 45 -25.86 3.68 4.52
C PRO A 45 -25.61 4.00 6.01
N ALA A 46 -26.46 3.49 6.91
CA ALA A 46 -26.29 3.67 8.35
C ALA A 46 -25.08 2.90 8.90
N ASP A 47 -24.87 1.65 8.47
CA ASP A 47 -23.71 0.85 8.89
C ASP A 47 -22.40 1.46 8.36
N ARG A 48 -22.43 2.00 7.13
CA ARG A 48 -21.30 2.72 6.55
C ARG A 48 -20.97 4.00 7.33
N ALA A 49 -21.99 4.76 7.73
CA ALA A 49 -21.79 5.95 8.55
C ALA A 49 -21.15 5.61 9.91
N LEU A 50 -21.48 4.46 10.51
CA LEU A 50 -20.82 4.00 11.74
C LEU A 50 -19.33 3.66 11.51
N ALA A 51 -19.00 3.05 10.37
CA ALA A 51 -17.60 2.81 9.99
C ALA A 51 -16.83 4.13 9.77
N GLU A 52 -17.42 5.09 9.05
CA GLU A 52 -16.85 6.42 8.84
C GLU A 52 -16.63 7.15 10.16
N GLN A 53 -17.62 7.10 11.06
CA GLN A 53 -17.54 7.70 12.40
C GLN A 53 -16.38 7.10 13.20
N ALA A 54 -16.23 5.77 13.23
CA ALA A 54 -15.14 5.12 13.96
C ALA A 54 -13.75 5.57 13.47
N ILE A 55 -13.61 5.81 12.16
CA ILE A 55 -12.35 6.28 11.54
C ILE A 55 -12.12 7.76 11.84
N TRP A 56 -13.18 8.57 11.77
CA TRP A 56 -13.14 9.98 12.12
C TRP A 56 -12.76 10.19 13.59
N ASP A 57 -13.31 9.38 14.49
CA ASP A 57 -13.00 9.45 15.91
C ASP A 57 -11.56 9.00 16.19
N ASN A 58 -11.08 7.95 15.50
CA ASN A 58 -9.67 7.57 15.54
C ASN A 58 -8.74 8.70 15.07
N TYR A 59 -9.12 9.40 13.99
CA TYR A 59 -8.38 10.57 13.49
C TYR A 59 -8.28 11.67 14.55
N ASN A 60 -9.39 11.98 15.22
CA ASN A 60 -9.45 13.01 16.25
C ASN A 60 -8.83 12.57 17.59
N GLY A 61 -8.51 11.29 17.75
CA GLY A 61 -8.07 10.71 19.02
C GLY A 61 -9.21 10.54 20.04
N ASP A 62 -10.46 10.56 19.59
CA ASP A 62 -11.63 10.29 20.41
C ASP A 62 -11.82 8.77 20.58
N VAL A 63 -11.12 8.22 21.58
CA VAL A 63 -11.17 6.78 21.88
C VAL A 63 -12.57 6.33 22.30
N VAL A 64 -13.33 7.21 22.97
CA VAL A 64 -14.68 6.89 23.45
C VAL A 64 -15.65 6.85 22.27
N GLY A 65 -15.64 7.88 21.42
CA GLY A 65 -16.43 7.94 20.18
C GLY A 65 -16.15 6.73 19.29
N GLN A 66 -14.87 6.43 19.05
CA GLN A 66 -14.44 5.27 18.28
C GLN A 66 -15.01 3.96 18.85
N THR A 67 -14.91 3.76 20.17
CA THR A 67 -15.39 2.53 20.83
C THR A 67 -16.90 2.39 20.70
N VAL A 68 -17.65 3.48 20.87
CA VAL A 68 -19.11 3.49 20.73
C VAL A 68 -19.53 3.21 19.29
N ALA A 69 -18.88 3.84 18.31
CA ALA A 69 -19.16 3.61 16.89
C ALA A 69 -18.88 2.16 16.48
N MET A 70 -17.75 1.59 16.92
CA MET A 70 -17.39 0.19 16.65
C MET A 70 -18.33 -0.81 17.32
N ALA A 71 -18.79 -0.54 18.55
CA ALA A 71 -19.76 -1.40 19.24
C ALA A 71 -21.11 -1.43 18.50
N LYS A 72 -21.61 -0.26 18.07
CA LYS A 72 -22.82 -0.15 17.26
C LYS A 72 -22.66 -0.85 15.91
N LEU A 73 -21.52 -0.66 15.25
CA LEU A 73 -21.24 -1.31 13.98
C LEU A 73 -21.15 -2.83 14.13
N THR A 74 -20.54 -3.33 15.21
CA THR A 74 -20.46 -4.78 15.49
C THR A 74 -21.84 -5.39 15.67
N ALA A 75 -22.76 -4.67 16.33
CA ALA A 75 -24.14 -5.13 16.50
C ALA A 75 -24.94 -5.12 15.18
N ALA A 76 -24.67 -4.18 14.27
CA ALA A 76 -25.42 -4.01 13.03
C ALA A 76 -24.86 -4.83 11.85
N ASP A 77 -23.55 -4.79 11.65
CA ASP A 77 -22.82 -5.49 10.58
C ASP A 77 -21.44 -5.96 11.11
N PRO A 78 -21.37 -7.17 11.70
CA PRO A 78 -20.12 -7.72 12.24
C PRO A 78 -19.00 -7.83 11.19
N ALA A 79 -19.34 -8.07 9.92
CA ALA A 79 -18.36 -8.22 8.85
C ALA A 79 -17.76 -6.87 8.46
N LEU A 80 -18.59 -5.81 8.38
CA LEU A 80 -18.09 -4.45 8.21
C LEU A 80 -17.31 -3.98 9.44
N ALA A 81 -17.75 -4.31 10.66
CA ALA A 81 -17.00 -4.03 11.89
C ALA A 81 -15.60 -4.65 11.87
N GLN A 82 -15.49 -5.92 11.47
CA GLN A 82 -14.20 -6.60 11.36
C GLN A 82 -13.27 -5.88 10.37
N ARG A 83 -13.77 -5.53 9.18
CA ARG A 83 -13.00 -4.80 8.16
C ARG A 83 -12.58 -3.40 8.66
N THR A 84 -13.48 -2.67 9.31
CA THR A 84 -13.17 -1.35 9.91
C THR A 84 -12.10 -1.48 10.99
N GLY A 85 -12.19 -2.49 11.87
CA GLY A 85 -11.16 -2.78 12.87
C GLY A 85 -9.80 -3.11 12.25
N GLN A 86 -9.77 -3.88 11.16
CA GLN A 86 -8.55 -4.16 10.41
C GLN A 86 -7.93 -2.89 9.84
N VAL A 87 -8.73 -1.99 9.25
CA VAL A 87 -8.24 -0.68 8.76
C VAL A 87 -7.62 0.14 9.90
N LEU A 88 -8.35 0.28 11.02
CA LEU A 88 -7.89 1.03 12.18
C LEU A 88 -6.57 0.48 12.75
N SER A 89 -6.47 -0.85 12.87
CA SER A 89 -5.24 -1.51 13.34
C SER A 89 -4.07 -1.33 12.36
N SER A 90 -4.33 -1.43 11.05
CA SER A 90 -3.34 -1.25 9.98
C SER A 90 -2.77 0.17 9.99
N VAL A 91 -3.62 1.18 10.19
CA VAL A 91 -3.20 2.58 10.36
C VAL A 91 -2.32 2.73 11.61
N GLY A 92 -2.69 2.11 12.73
CA GLY A 92 -1.89 2.09 13.95
C GLY A 92 -0.49 1.51 13.73
N THR A 93 -0.40 0.34 13.08
CA THR A 93 0.86 -0.32 12.74
C THR A 93 1.70 0.54 11.79
N ALA A 94 1.09 1.09 10.74
CA ALA A 94 1.77 1.92 9.74
C ALA A 94 2.39 3.20 10.33
N VAL A 95 1.77 3.80 11.35
CA VAL A 95 2.33 4.96 12.05
C VAL A 95 3.63 4.61 12.79
N LEU A 96 3.75 3.37 13.28
CA LEU A 96 4.91 2.87 14.00
C LEU A 96 6.03 2.37 13.08
N THR A 97 5.78 2.23 11.77
CA THR A 97 6.78 1.79 10.81
C THR A 97 7.95 2.77 10.75
N VAL A 98 9.14 2.27 11.11
CA VAL A 98 10.42 2.97 11.03
C VAL A 98 11.08 2.60 9.70
N PRO A 99 11.46 3.57 8.84
CA PRO A 99 12.21 3.27 7.62
C PRO A 99 13.51 2.55 7.96
N ASN A 100 13.70 1.35 7.41
CA ASN A 100 14.94 0.58 7.54
C ASN A 100 15.73 0.66 6.22
N PRO A 101 16.95 1.23 6.22
CA PRO A 101 17.78 1.29 5.01
C PRO A 101 18.50 -0.04 4.70
N ALA A 102 18.55 -0.97 5.66
CA ALA A 102 19.20 -2.26 5.51
C ALA A 102 18.23 -3.30 4.90
N PRO A 103 18.74 -4.21 4.04
CA PRO A 103 17.93 -5.32 3.55
C PRO A 103 17.37 -6.20 4.67
N VAL A 104 16.19 -6.78 4.44
CA VAL A 104 15.52 -7.73 5.33
C VAL A 104 15.39 -9.05 4.60
N PRO A 105 16.37 -9.98 4.76
CA PRO A 105 16.39 -11.24 4.03
C PRO A 105 15.07 -11.99 4.10
N ALA A 106 14.56 -12.39 2.95
CA ALA A 106 13.25 -13.02 2.79
C ALA A 106 13.30 -14.20 1.80
N GLY A 107 12.18 -14.92 1.70
CA GLY A 107 12.06 -16.14 0.90
C GLY A 107 11.09 -16.03 -0.27
N ALA A 108 10.89 -17.14 -0.97
CA ALA A 108 10.02 -17.23 -2.15
C ALA A 108 8.54 -16.88 -1.88
N GLN A 109 8.10 -16.94 -0.62
CA GLN A 109 6.75 -16.54 -0.20
C GLN A 109 6.62 -15.05 0.12
N THR A 110 7.72 -14.30 0.09
CA THR A 110 7.74 -12.85 0.38
C THR A 110 8.10 -12.09 -0.88
N ALA A 111 7.20 -11.22 -1.33
CA ALA A 111 7.45 -10.37 -2.48
C ALA A 111 8.24 -9.10 -2.09
N ILE A 112 9.23 -8.73 -2.88
CA ILE A 112 9.88 -7.42 -2.77
C ILE A 112 9.06 -6.45 -3.63
N VAL A 113 8.47 -5.43 -3.03
CA VAL A 113 7.63 -4.47 -3.75
C VAL A 113 8.30 -3.12 -3.85
N VAL A 114 8.70 -2.73 -5.05
CA VAL A 114 9.31 -1.41 -5.32
C VAL A 114 8.26 -0.44 -5.83
N LEU A 115 7.97 0.60 -5.05
CA LEU A 115 6.98 1.62 -5.41
C LEU A 115 7.58 2.68 -6.34
N GLY A 116 6.84 3.02 -7.40
CA GLY A 116 7.14 4.12 -8.32
C GLY A 116 7.16 5.51 -7.67
N TYR A 117 7.78 6.47 -8.35
CA TYR A 117 7.94 7.87 -7.91
C TYR A 117 7.54 8.89 -9.00
N GLY A 118 7.48 8.48 -10.26
CA GLY A 118 7.39 9.39 -11.41
C GLY A 118 8.51 9.15 -12.42
N LEU A 119 8.16 9.05 -13.70
CA LEU A 119 9.09 9.35 -14.80
C LEU A 119 9.16 10.86 -15.07
N LEU A 120 10.20 11.27 -15.78
CA LEU A 120 10.29 12.57 -16.44
C LEU A 120 9.49 12.55 -17.75
N PRO A 121 9.08 13.71 -18.31
CA PRO A 121 8.28 13.77 -19.53
C PRO A 121 8.88 13.02 -20.73
N ASN A 122 10.21 12.98 -20.82
CA ASN A 122 10.98 12.25 -21.83
C ASN A 122 11.10 10.74 -21.56
N GLY A 123 10.41 10.20 -20.54
CA GLY A 123 10.40 8.79 -20.18
C GLY A 123 11.60 8.33 -19.32
N THR A 124 12.53 9.21 -18.96
CA THR A 124 13.66 8.82 -18.10
C THR A 124 13.26 8.77 -16.62
N MET A 125 13.95 7.93 -15.84
CA MET A 125 13.69 7.78 -14.41
C MET A 125 14.24 8.97 -13.62
N ARG A 126 13.47 9.41 -12.62
CA ARG A 126 13.93 10.42 -11.66
C ARG A 126 14.97 9.83 -10.69
N PRO A 127 15.89 10.63 -10.14
CA PRO A 127 16.88 10.15 -9.17
C PRO A 127 16.28 9.39 -7.98
N GLU A 128 15.11 9.81 -7.49
CA GLU A 128 14.41 9.14 -6.39
C GLU A 128 13.91 7.75 -6.79
N LEU A 129 13.46 7.59 -8.04
CA LEU A 129 13.06 6.28 -8.56
C LEU A 129 14.27 5.34 -8.67
N VAL A 130 15.41 5.86 -9.16
CA VAL A 130 16.67 5.11 -9.23
C VAL A 130 17.17 4.72 -7.84
N ASN A 131 17.04 5.62 -6.85
CA ASN A 131 17.42 5.31 -5.45
C ASN A 131 16.57 4.17 -4.87
N ARG A 132 15.26 4.16 -5.14
CA ARG A 132 14.37 3.06 -4.73
C ARG A 132 14.73 1.76 -5.43
N LEU A 133 14.97 1.79 -6.73
CA LEU A 133 15.41 0.62 -7.49
C LEU A 133 16.76 0.08 -7.00
N SER A 134 17.68 0.96 -6.62
CA SER A 134 18.97 0.58 -6.05
C SER A 134 18.80 -0.09 -4.68
N ALA A 135 17.86 0.37 -3.86
CA ALA A 135 17.51 -0.31 -2.61
C ALA A 135 16.83 -1.66 -2.87
N GLY A 136 15.89 -1.73 -3.81
CA GLY A 136 15.23 -2.97 -4.22
C GLY A 136 16.19 -3.99 -4.82
N LEU A 137 17.23 -3.55 -5.53
CA LEU A 137 18.29 -4.41 -6.03
C LEU A 137 19.10 -5.04 -4.89
N ARG A 138 19.48 -4.24 -3.87
CA ARG A 138 20.17 -4.78 -2.68
C ARG A 138 19.30 -5.77 -1.92
N GLU A 139 18.00 -5.49 -1.80
CA GLU A 139 17.04 -6.42 -1.21
C GLU A 139 16.95 -7.71 -2.03
N ALA A 140 16.83 -7.61 -3.35
CA ALA A 140 16.78 -8.77 -4.24
C ALA A 140 18.04 -9.64 -4.25
N GLN A 141 19.20 -9.02 -3.97
CA GLN A 141 20.48 -9.71 -3.79
C GLN A 141 20.54 -10.45 -2.44
N ALA A 142 20.00 -9.85 -1.37
CA ALA A 142 19.87 -10.49 -0.06
C ALA A 142 18.81 -11.60 -0.05
N SER A 143 17.82 -11.50 -0.93
CA SER A 143 16.62 -12.35 -1.01
C SER A 143 16.50 -12.98 -2.41
N PRO A 144 17.41 -13.90 -2.81
CA PRO A 144 17.54 -14.36 -4.19
C PRO A 144 16.36 -15.22 -4.70
N SER A 145 15.55 -15.78 -3.80
CA SER A 145 14.36 -16.57 -4.14
C SER A 145 13.06 -15.76 -4.15
N SER A 146 13.08 -14.54 -3.59
CA SER A 146 11.89 -13.68 -3.56
C SER A 146 11.53 -13.16 -4.95
N PRO A 147 10.24 -13.17 -5.33
CA PRO A 147 9.77 -12.45 -6.49
C PRO A 147 9.79 -10.94 -6.24
N ILE A 148 9.88 -10.15 -7.31
CA ILE A 148 9.89 -8.70 -7.25
C ILE A 148 8.67 -8.17 -7.98
N VAL A 149 7.90 -7.32 -7.33
CA VAL A 149 6.82 -6.55 -7.93
C VAL A 149 7.24 -5.10 -8.02
N VAL A 150 7.16 -4.52 -9.22
CA VAL A 150 7.42 -3.08 -9.44
C VAL A 150 6.13 -2.44 -9.90
N THR A 151 5.74 -1.31 -9.29
CA THR A 151 4.39 -0.72 -9.51
C THR A 151 4.40 0.75 -9.87
N GLY A 152 3.72 1.09 -10.97
CA GLY A 152 3.48 2.46 -11.42
C GLY A 152 2.99 2.51 -12.87
N GLY A 153 1.78 3.04 -13.07
CA GLY A 153 1.07 2.98 -14.34
C GLY A 153 0.94 4.29 -15.10
N ASN A 154 1.47 5.42 -14.58
CA ASN A 154 1.44 6.69 -15.31
C ASN A 154 2.47 6.68 -16.47
N PRO A 155 2.04 6.62 -17.74
CA PRO A 155 2.98 6.56 -18.84
C PRO A 155 3.61 7.93 -19.09
N GLN A 156 4.91 7.95 -19.40
CA GLN A 156 5.61 9.10 -19.96
C GLN A 156 6.37 8.66 -21.19
N SER A 157 6.24 9.40 -22.30
CA SER A 157 6.82 9.01 -23.59
C SER A 157 6.47 7.56 -24.01
N GLY A 158 5.24 7.11 -23.74
CA GLY A 158 4.76 5.78 -24.11
C GLY A 158 5.24 4.63 -23.20
N VAL A 159 6.01 4.92 -22.14
CA VAL A 159 6.52 3.92 -21.20
C VAL A 159 5.96 4.17 -19.80
N THR A 160 5.45 3.13 -19.16
CA THR A 160 5.02 3.19 -17.74
C THR A 160 6.21 3.05 -16.79
N GLU A 161 6.08 3.60 -15.58
CA GLU A 161 7.08 3.40 -14.52
C GLU A 161 7.36 1.92 -14.26
N GLY A 162 6.33 1.08 -14.18
CA GLY A 162 6.46 -0.37 -14.00
C GLY A 162 7.33 -1.03 -15.06
N GLN A 163 7.14 -0.67 -16.33
CA GLN A 163 7.96 -1.17 -17.44
C GLN A 163 9.41 -0.69 -17.34
N ALA A 164 9.62 0.61 -17.09
CA ALA A 164 10.96 1.18 -16.94
C ALA A 164 11.73 0.55 -15.76
N MET A 165 11.05 0.34 -14.63
CA MET A 165 11.61 -0.32 -13.45
C MET A 165 11.99 -1.77 -13.71
N LYS A 166 11.13 -2.54 -14.40
CA LYS A 166 11.45 -3.93 -14.78
C LYS A 166 12.67 -4.00 -15.70
N ALA A 167 12.72 -3.12 -16.71
CA ALA A 167 13.86 -3.03 -17.61
C ALA A 167 15.15 -2.69 -16.85
N TRP A 168 15.08 -1.75 -15.91
CA TRP A 168 16.22 -1.36 -15.08
C TRP A 168 16.74 -2.52 -14.24
N LEU A 169 15.89 -3.23 -13.49
CA LEU A 169 16.31 -4.36 -12.64
C LEU A 169 16.89 -5.51 -13.47
N THR A 170 16.28 -5.79 -14.62
CA THR A 170 16.78 -6.83 -15.54
C THR A 170 18.16 -6.45 -16.09
N GLY A 171 18.35 -5.18 -16.47
CA GLY A 171 19.65 -4.64 -16.89
C GLY A 171 20.72 -4.66 -15.79
N HIS A 172 20.33 -4.80 -14.52
CA HIS A 172 21.22 -4.94 -13.37
C HIS A 172 21.37 -6.40 -12.89
N GLY A 173 21.01 -7.37 -13.74
CA GLY A 173 21.32 -8.78 -13.50
C GLY A 173 20.24 -9.57 -12.74
N ILE A 174 19.08 -8.99 -12.47
CA ILE A 174 17.93 -9.75 -11.97
C ILE A 174 17.26 -10.50 -13.12
N SER A 175 16.96 -11.78 -12.94
CA SER A 175 16.21 -12.56 -13.94
C SER A 175 14.85 -11.90 -14.24
N ALA A 176 14.52 -11.74 -15.52
CA ALA A 176 13.28 -11.11 -15.96
C ALA A 176 12.02 -11.84 -15.46
N ASP A 177 12.12 -13.14 -15.21
CA ASP A 177 11.04 -13.98 -14.69
C ASP A 177 10.74 -13.73 -13.21
N ARG A 178 11.73 -13.18 -12.46
CA ARG A 178 11.53 -12.74 -11.07
C ARG A 178 10.83 -11.39 -10.97
N VAL A 179 10.79 -10.60 -12.04
CA VAL A 179 10.31 -9.22 -12.00
C VAL A 179 8.93 -9.10 -12.66
N HIS A 180 7.92 -8.81 -11.85
CA HIS A 180 6.54 -8.62 -12.26
C HIS A 180 6.22 -7.12 -12.27
N ALA A 181 5.89 -6.59 -13.45
CA ALA A 181 5.54 -5.18 -13.60
C ALA A 181 4.03 -4.97 -13.48
N GLU A 182 3.62 -4.13 -12.54
CA GLU A 182 2.29 -3.54 -12.45
C GLU A 182 2.32 -2.17 -13.15
N THR A 183 1.49 -2.01 -14.18
CA THR A 183 1.56 -0.87 -15.11
C THR A 183 0.26 -0.08 -15.23
N ARG A 184 -0.67 -0.24 -14.28
CA ARG A 184 -2.01 0.34 -14.33
C ARG A 184 -2.25 1.36 -13.22
N ALA A 185 -1.53 1.28 -12.11
CA ALA A 185 -1.80 2.14 -10.96
C ALA A 185 -1.46 3.62 -11.21
N ASN A 186 -2.40 4.51 -10.88
CA ASN A 186 -2.23 5.97 -10.93
C ASN A 186 -2.16 6.62 -9.52
N SER A 187 -2.23 5.82 -8.47
CA SER A 187 -2.23 6.28 -7.08
C SER A 187 -1.60 5.26 -6.14
N THR A 188 -1.26 5.67 -4.93
CA THR A 188 -0.64 4.79 -3.92
C THR A 188 -1.59 3.66 -3.48
N VAL A 189 -2.90 3.92 -3.41
CA VAL A 189 -3.90 2.88 -3.11
C VAL A 189 -3.99 1.87 -4.24
N GLN A 190 -4.01 2.32 -5.50
CA GLN A 190 -4.00 1.40 -6.64
C GLN A 190 -2.71 0.60 -6.73
N ASN A 191 -1.56 1.19 -6.41
CA ASN A 191 -0.30 0.46 -6.32
C ASN A 191 -0.45 -0.73 -5.35
N ALA A 192 -1.01 -0.50 -4.16
CA ALA A 192 -1.23 -1.57 -3.18
C ALA A 192 -2.23 -2.63 -3.65
N LEU A 193 -3.37 -2.24 -4.19
CA LEU A 193 -4.41 -3.17 -4.66
C LEU A 193 -3.93 -4.04 -5.83
N PHE A 194 -3.33 -3.42 -6.85
CA PHE A 194 -2.88 -4.13 -8.04
C PHE A 194 -1.63 -4.97 -7.75
N SER A 195 -0.69 -4.45 -6.94
CA SER A 195 0.45 -5.27 -6.47
C SER A 195 -0.01 -6.46 -5.64
N THR A 196 -0.97 -6.28 -4.71
CA THR A 196 -1.51 -7.39 -3.90
C THR A 196 -2.11 -8.50 -4.77
N THR A 197 -2.77 -8.12 -5.88
CA THR A 197 -3.31 -9.09 -6.83
C THR A 197 -2.18 -9.92 -7.47
N ILE A 198 -1.09 -9.26 -7.90
CA ILE A 198 0.08 -9.93 -8.48
C ILE A 198 0.78 -10.81 -7.44
N ILE A 199 1.01 -10.31 -6.22
CA ILE A 199 1.64 -11.04 -5.11
C ILE A 199 0.92 -12.37 -4.86
N LYS A 200 -0.41 -12.33 -4.79
CA LYS A 200 -1.23 -13.54 -4.62
C LYS A 200 -1.15 -14.47 -5.83
N SER A 201 -1.18 -13.93 -7.06
CA SER A 201 -1.15 -14.76 -8.26
C SER A 201 0.19 -15.47 -8.48
N ILE A 202 1.28 -14.93 -7.94
CA ILE A 202 2.62 -15.56 -7.97
C ILE A 202 2.92 -16.42 -6.73
N GLY A 203 1.95 -16.61 -5.83
CA GLY A 203 2.06 -17.49 -4.66
C GLY A 203 2.77 -16.91 -3.45
N ALA A 204 3.04 -15.60 -3.43
CA ALA A 204 3.58 -14.91 -2.26
C ALA A 204 2.44 -14.53 -1.29
N THR A 205 2.75 -14.51 0.01
CA THR A 205 1.80 -14.29 1.11
C THR A 205 1.98 -12.96 1.81
N ASP A 206 3.16 -12.35 1.68
CA ASP A 206 3.55 -11.11 2.35
C ASP A 206 4.57 -10.34 1.51
N ALA A 207 4.93 -9.14 1.97
CA ALA A 207 5.81 -8.24 1.24
C ALA A 207 6.85 -7.51 2.10
N VAL A 208 8.02 -7.28 1.51
CA VAL A 208 8.97 -6.22 1.89
C VAL A 208 8.72 -5.01 1.00
N LEU A 209 8.50 -3.84 1.58
CA LEU A 209 8.20 -2.62 0.82
C LEU A 209 9.43 -1.73 0.64
N VAL A 210 9.69 -1.34 -0.60
CA VAL A 210 10.78 -0.42 -0.96
C VAL A 210 10.20 0.90 -1.47
N SER A 211 10.42 1.97 -0.71
CA SER A 211 9.95 3.32 -1.00
C SER A 211 10.82 4.40 -0.34
N SER A 212 10.44 5.67 -0.48
CA SER A 212 11.10 6.78 0.23
C SER A 212 10.66 6.86 1.71
N PRO A 213 11.51 7.34 2.64
CA PRO A 213 11.21 7.39 4.08
C PRO A 213 9.93 8.14 4.47
N ASP A 214 9.57 9.16 3.70
CA ASP A 214 8.36 9.97 3.86
C ASP A 214 7.11 9.32 3.26
N HIS A 215 7.28 8.35 2.36
CA HIS A 215 6.20 7.60 1.71
C HIS A 215 5.95 6.21 2.32
N ILE A 216 6.94 5.62 3.00
CA ILE A 216 6.87 4.21 3.41
C ILE A 216 5.71 3.93 4.37
N ARG A 217 5.44 4.80 5.35
CA ARG A 217 4.31 4.64 6.29
C ARG A 217 2.97 4.58 5.55
N ARG A 218 2.78 5.43 4.54
CA ARG A 218 1.55 5.42 3.74
C ARG A 218 1.43 4.13 2.94
N ALA A 219 2.52 3.73 2.28
CA ALA A 219 2.56 2.47 1.54
C ALA A 219 2.25 1.28 2.45
N THR A 220 2.85 1.19 3.64
CA THR A 220 2.56 0.13 4.61
C THR A 220 1.08 0.06 4.96
N GLY A 221 0.46 1.20 5.28
CA GLY A 221 -0.98 1.25 5.54
C GLY A 221 -1.81 0.75 4.36
N ASP A 222 -1.53 1.24 3.15
CA ASP A 222 -2.26 0.86 1.94
C ASP A 222 -2.12 -0.65 1.63
N PHE A 223 -0.94 -1.26 1.82
CA PHE A 223 -0.71 -2.70 1.61
C PHE A 223 -1.38 -3.58 2.66
N LEU A 224 -1.30 -3.20 3.94
CA LEU A 224 -2.00 -3.91 5.02
C LEU A 224 -3.51 -3.90 4.77
N VAL A 225 -4.06 -2.74 4.39
CA VAL A 225 -5.48 -2.58 4.06
C VAL A 225 -5.87 -3.35 2.79
N ALA A 226 -4.99 -3.42 1.79
CA ALA A 226 -5.20 -4.25 0.60
C ALA A 226 -5.14 -5.76 0.89
N GLY A 227 -4.72 -6.15 2.10
CA GLY A 227 -4.63 -7.54 2.55
C GLY A 227 -3.31 -8.21 2.22
N THR A 228 -2.21 -7.45 2.18
CA THR A 228 -0.84 -7.95 2.10
C THR A 228 -0.10 -7.58 3.39
N PRO A 229 0.25 -8.56 4.24
CA PRO A 229 1.13 -8.34 5.38
C PRO A 229 2.46 -7.72 4.95
N VAL A 230 2.95 -6.74 5.70
CA VAL A 230 4.25 -6.08 5.46
C VAL A 230 5.23 -6.53 6.52
N VAL A 231 6.30 -7.19 6.09
CA VAL A 231 7.31 -7.84 6.97
C VAL A 231 8.67 -7.15 6.94
N GLY A 232 8.86 -6.18 6.04
CA GLY A 232 10.09 -5.38 5.92
C GLY A 232 9.86 -4.08 5.18
#